data_AF-L0R785-F1
#
_entry.id   AF-L0R785-F1
#
_cell.length_a   1.000
_cell.length_b   1.000
_cell.length_c   1.000
_cell.angle_alpha   90.00
_cell.angle_beta   90.00
_cell.angle_gamma   90.00
#
_symmetry.space_group_name_H-M   'P 1'
#
loop_
_entity.id
_entity.type
_entity.pdbx_description
1 polymer ?
#
loop_
_entity_poly.entity_id
_entity_poly.type
_entity_poly.pdbx_seq_one_letter_code
_entity_poly.pdbx_strand_id
1 'polypeptide(L)'
;MAGSIFPGRDNGPTKEMRIPFRRICDNAGLPKDFRPMHGLRHVFASTLASSGKVDMYTLQNLLTHKTPAMVQRYAHLRDDAMQRASEVVGDMYKAMQIKRTST
;
A
#
# COMPACT_ATOMS: atom_id res chain seq x y z
N MET A 1 -28.43 22.25 -6.20
CA MET A 1 -27.54 21.77 -7.28
C MET A 1 -26.32 21.13 -6.62
N ALA A 2 -25.99 19.88 -6.95
CA ALA A 2 -24.82 19.21 -6.37
C ALA A 2 -23.55 19.76 -7.04
N GLY A 3 -22.77 20.56 -6.30
CA GLY A 3 -21.46 21.02 -6.75
C GLY A 3 -20.47 19.86 -6.87
N SER A 4 -19.48 19.98 -7.75
CA SER A 4 -18.40 18.99 -7.86
C SER A 4 -17.54 19.01 -6.60
N ILE A 5 -17.24 17.83 -6.03
CA ILE A 5 -16.35 17.69 -4.85
C ILE A 5 -14.93 18.21 -5.16
N PHE A 6 -14.50 18.07 -6.42
CA PHE A 6 -13.22 18.59 -6.92
C PHE A 6 -13.45 19.60 -8.05
N PRO A 7 -13.68 20.89 -7.72
CA PRO A 7 -13.90 21.92 -8.72
C PRO A 7 -12.60 22.23 -9.48
N GLY A 8 -12.70 22.25 -10.81
CA GLY A 8 -11.69 22.80 -11.71
C GLY A 8 -11.80 24.33 -11.81
N ARG A 9 -10.96 24.93 -12.65
CA ARG A 9 -10.89 26.39 -12.83
C ARG A 9 -12.22 27.07 -13.14
N ASP A 10 -13.11 26.39 -13.87
CA ASP A 10 -14.39 26.96 -14.31
C ASP A 10 -15.56 26.54 -13.40
N ASN A 11 -15.31 26.19 -12.12
CA ASN A 11 -16.29 25.62 -11.18
C ASN A 11 -16.99 24.32 -11.65
N GLY A 12 -16.59 23.77 -12.79
CA GLY A 12 -16.96 22.44 -13.26
C GLY A 12 -16.04 21.34 -12.70
N PRO A 13 -16.26 20.07 -13.06
CA PRO A 13 -15.39 18.98 -12.63
C PRO A 13 -13.93 19.17 -13.06
N THR A 14 -12.98 18.71 -12.25
CA THR A 14 -11.57 18.68 -12.62
C THR A 14 -11.36 17.83 -13.86
N LYS A 15 -10.90 18.44 -14.96
CA LYS A 15 -10.66 17.75 -16.25
C LYS A 15 -9.25 17.19 -16.36
N GLU A 16 -8.27 17.81 -15.71
CA GLU A 16 -6.86 17.48 -15.89
C GLU A 16 -6.18 17.25 -14.53
N MET A 17 -5.79 15.99 -14.29
CA MET A 17 -5.15 15.57 -13.04
C MET A 17 -3.72 15.09 -13.27
N ARG A 18 -3.27 14.92 -14.51
CA ARG A 18 -1.95 14.37 -14.81
C ARG A 18 -0.84 15.39 -14.54
N ILE A 19 -1.06 16.65 -14.92
CA ILE A 19 -0.09 17.74 -14.73
C ILE A 19 0.23 18.00 -13.26
N PRO A 20 -0.74 18.22 -12.34
CA PRO A 20 -0.43 18.50 -10.94
C PRO A 20 0.29 17.33 -10.26
N PHE A 21 -0.18 16.09 -10.50
CA PHE A 21 0.48 14.91 -9.96
C PHE A 21 1.89 14.70 -10.52
N ARG A 22 2.10 15.03 -11.79
CA ARG A 22 3.43 14.93 -12.39
C ARG A 22 4.42 15.89 -11.73
N ARG A 23 4.02 17.13 -11.50
CA ARG A 23 4.83 18.12 -10.77
C ARG A 23 5.17 17.65 -9.36
N ILE A 24 4.22 17.05 -8.66
CA ILE A 24 4.47 16.46 -7.33
C ILE A 24 5.51 15.35 -7.43
N CYS A 25 5.40 14.44 -8.40
CA CYS A 25 6.37 13.36 -8.60
C CYS A 25 7.76 13.88 -8.96
N ASP A 26 7.86 14.89 -9.82
CA ASP A 26 9.13 15.51 -10.19
C ASP A 26 9.80 16.17 -8.97
N ASN A 27 9.03 16.90 -8.15
CA ASN A 27 9.52 17.51 -6.91
C ASN A 27 9.92 16.48 -5.85
N ALA A 28 9.25 15.32 -5.83
CA ALA A 28 9.57 14.22 -4.92
C ALA A 28 10.73 13.33 -5.43
N GLY A 29 11.31 13.64 -6.59
CA GLY A 29 12.41 12.85 -7.18
C GLY A 29 12.00 11.45 -7.64
N LEU A 30 10.72 11.24 -7.96
CA LEU A 30 10.22 9.93 -8.41
C LEU A 30 10.59 9.64 -9.88
N PRO A 31 10.75 8.36 -10.25
CA PRO A 31 11.09 7.95 -11.62
C PRO A 31 10.15 8.53 -12.68
N LYS A 32 10.67 8.78 -13.89
CA LYS A 32 9.87 9.41 -14.95
C LYS A 32 8.73 8.53 -15.48
N ASP A 33 8.87 7.23 -15.37
CA ASP A 33 7.87 6.22 -15.72
C ASP A 33 6.88 5.94 -14.58
N PHE A 34 7.07 6.53 -13.39
CA PHE A 34 6.14 6.37 -12.28
C PHE A 34 4.75 6.91 -12.63
N ARG A 35 3.73 6.06 -12.46
CA ARG A 35 2.33 6.38 -12.76
C ARG A 35 1.62 6.75 -11.45
N PRO A 36 1.37 8.03 -11.12
CA PRO A 36 1.02 8.43 -9.76
C PRO A 36 -0.24 7.75 -9.22
N MET A 37 -1.33 7.74 -10.00
CA MET A 37 -2.59 7.13 -9.56
C MET A 37 -2.54 5.60 -9.44
N HIS A 38 -1.80 4.93 -10.31
CA HIS A 38 -1.63 3.48 -10.22
C HIS A 38 -0.65 3.10 -9.11
N GLY A 39 0.46 3.84 -8.99
CA GLY A 39 1.47 3.63 -7.96
C GLY A 39 0.88 3.83 -6.56
N LEU A 40 0.14 4.92 -6.33
CA LEU A 40 -0.56 5.14 -5.06
C LEU A 40 -1.58 4.04 -4.74
N ARG A 41 -2.34 3.57 -5.75
CA ARG A 41 -3.23 2.43 -5.58
C ARG A 41 -2.47 1.14 -5.20
N HIS A 42 -1.32 0.90 -5.80
CA HIS A 42 -0.46 -0.23 -5.45
C HIS A 42 0.09 -0.11 -4.02
N VAL A 43 0.55 1.08 -3.61
CA VAL A 43 1.01 1.33 -2.23
C VAL A 43 -0.11 1.07 -1.23
N PHE A 44 -1.32 1.57 -1.48
CA PHE A 44 -2.47 1.29 -0.64
C PHE A 44 -2.72 -0.22 -0.48
N ALA A 45 -2.71 -0.96 -1.59
CA ALA A 45 -2.92 -2.40 -1.59
C ALA A 45 -1.81 -3.16 -0.85
N SER A 46 -0.54 -2.84 -1.12
CA SER A 46 0.62 -3.47 -0.48
C SER A 46 0.66 -3.21 1.02
N THR A 47 0.34 -1.99 1.46
CA THR A 47 0.27 -1.64 2.89
C THR A 47 -0.81 -2.44 3.60
N LEU A 48 -2.01 -2.53 3.02
CA LEU A 48 -3.10 -3.32 3.62
C LEU A 48 -2.79 -4.81 3.65
N ALA A 49 -2.27 -5.37 2.56
CA ALA A 49 -1.87 -6.78 2.51
C ALA A 49 -0.78 -7.10 3.54
N SER A 50 0.24 -6.25 3.64
CA SER A 50 1.35 -6.41 4.61
C SER A 50 0.89 -6.25 6.06
N SER A 51 -0.18 -5.48 6.30
CA SER A 51 -0.70 -5.29 7.66
C SER A 51 -1.31 -6.56 8.26
N GLY A 52 -1.76 -7.51 7.43
CA GLY A 52 -2.46 -8.72 7.84
C GLY A 52 -3.84 -8.48 8.49
N LYS A 53 -4.29 -7.23 8.64
CA LYS A 53 -5.56 -6.87 9.30
C LYS A 53 -6.78 -6.98 8.38
N VAL A 54 -6.56 -7.06 7.09
CA VAL A 54 -7.60 -7.11 6.05
C VAL A 54 -7.38 -8.36 5.22
N ASP A 55 -8.43 -9.16 5.04
CA ASP A 55 -8.37 -10.34 4.20
C ASP A 55 -8.39 -9.98 2.71
N MET A 56 -8.00 -10.93 1.85
CA MET A 56 -7.84 -10.66 0.42
C MET A 56 -9.13 -10.39 -0.33
N TYR A 57 -10.25 -10.96 0.14
CA TYR A 57 -11.55 -10.71 -0.46
C TYR A 57 -12.02 -9.28 -0.15
N THR A 58 -11.83 -8.83 1.09
CA THR A 58 -12.09 -7.43 1.47
C THR A 58 -11.17 -6.48 0.71
N LEU A 59 -9.89 -6.80 0.57
CA LEU A 59 -8.95 -6.00 -0.21
C LEU A 59 -9.36 -5.89 -1.68
N GLN A 60 -9.89 -6.97 -2.28
CA GLN A 60 -10.44 -6.96 -3.63
C GLN A 60 -11.58 -5.97 -3.80
N ASN A 61 -12.51 -5.96 -2.85
CA ASN A 61 -13.65 -5.05 -2.87
C ASN A 61 -13.23 -3.59 -2.68
N LEU A 62 -12.29 -3.32 -1.76
CA LEU A 62 -11.73 -1.98 -1.55
C LEU A 62 -11.03 -1.43 -2.80
N LEU A 63 -10.37 -2.32 -3.55
CA LEU A 63 -9.69 -1.96 -4.81
C LEU A 63 -10.64 -1.96 -6.01
N THR A 64 -11.91 -2.34 -5.84
CA THR A 64 -12.91 -2.51 -6.90
C THR A 64 -12.45 -3.46 -8.02
N HIS A 65 -11.68 -4.49 -7.65
CA HIS A 65 -11.13 -5.46 -8.59
C HIS A 65 -12.18 -6.50 -8.99
N LYS A 66 -12.37 -6.69 -10.29
CA LYS A 66 -13.37 -7.61 -10.83
C LYS A 66 -13.05 -9.08 -10.54
N THR A 67 -11.77 -9.44 -10.48
CA THR A 67 -11.35 -10.84 -10.31
C THR A 67 -10.33 -10.97 -9.17
N PRO A 68 -10.32 -12.12 -8.46
CA PRO A 68 -9.33 -12.39 -7.41
C PRO A 68 -7.89 -12.37 -7.93
N ALA A 69 -7.67 -12.75 -9.19
CA ALA A 69 -6.35 -12.74 -9.84
C ALA A 69 -5.67 -11.34 -9.80
N MET A 70 -6.45 -10.26 -9.83
CA MET A 70 -5.91 -8.90 -9.75
C MET A 70 -5.33 -8.56 -8.37
N VAL A 71 -5.77 -9.25 -7.31
CA VAL A 71 -5.32 -9.05 -5.92
C VAL A 71 -4.26 -10.08 -5.50
N GLN A 72 -4.21 -11.25 -6.15
CA GLN A 72 -3.22 -12.29 -5.85
C GLN A 72 -1.76 -11.79 -5.87
N ARG A 73 -1.46 -10.74 -6.65
CA ARG A 73 -0.15 -10.09 -6.64
C ARG A 73 0.26 -9.48 -5.29
N TYR A 74 -0.61 -9.41 -4.29
CA TYR A 74 -0.27 -8.96 -2.95
C TYR A 74 -0.26 -10.10 -1.92
N ALA A 75 -0.58 -11.34 -2.31
CA ALA A 75 -0.66 -12.50 -1.41
C ALA A 75 0.64 -12.78 -0.67
N HIS A 76 1.75 -12.76 -1.40
CA HIS A 76 3.08 -13.02 -0.84
C HIS A 76 3.48 -12.02 0.25
N LEU A 77 2.97 -10.78 0.22
CA LEU A 77 3.30 -9.77 1.25
C LEU A 77 2.79 -10.15 2.63
N ARG A 78 1.73 -10.96 2.70
CA ARG A 78 1.20 -11.49 3.96
C ARG A 78 2.14 -12.58 4.50
N ASP A 79 2.62 -13.46 3.64
CA ASP A 79 3.54 -14.54 4.02
C ASP A 79 4.85 -13.94 4.56
N ASP A 80 5.42 -12.96 3.86
CA ASP A 80 6.62 -12.23 4.31
C ASP A 80 6.38 -11.51 5.65
N ALA A 81 5.20 -10.91 5.84
CA ALA A 81 4.87 -10.24 7.11
C ALA A 81 4.75 -11.24 8.26
N MET A 82 4.17 -12.42 8.03
CA MET A 82 4.08 -13.49 9.02
C MET A 82 5.46 -14.08 9.34
N GLN A 83 6.30 -14.29 8.33
CA GLN A 83 7.66 -14.77 8.52
C GLN A 83 8.50 -13.78 9.35
N ARG A 84 8.48 -12.48 9.01
CA ARG A 84 9.16 -11.44 9.80
C ARG A 84 8.67 -11.41 11.25
N ALA A 85 7.37 -11.56 11.48
CA ALA A 85 6.83 -11.62 12.84
C ALA A 85 7.37 -12.83 13.62
N SER A 86 7.48 -14.00 12.97
CA SER A 86 8.07 -15.21 13.59
C SER A 86 9.56 -15.05 13.88
N GLU A 87 10.31 -14.40 12.99
CA GLU A 87 11.75 -14.13 13.17
C GLU A 87 12.00 -13.23 14.38
N VAL A 88 11.21 -12.15 14.53
CA VAL A 88 11.29 -11.25 15.69
C VAL A 88 11.08 -12.02 17.01
N VAL A 89 10.09 -12.92 17.06
CA VAL A 89 9.86 -13.76 18.24
C VAL A 89 11.05 -14.70 18.48
N GLY A 90 11.62 -15.29 17.43
CA GLY A 90 12.82 -16.12 17.51
C GLY A 90 14.03 -15.38 18.09
N ASP A 91 14.26 -14.14 17.67
CA ASP A 91 15.34 -13.30 18.18
C ASP A 91 15.13 -12.92 19.65
N MET A 92 13.89 -12.64 20.04
CA MET A 92 13.55 -12.41 21.46
C MET A 92 13.84 -13.65 22.32
N TYR A 93 13.51 -14.86 21.85
CA TYR A 93 13.83 -16.09 22.57
C TYR A 93 15.34 -16.33 22.71
N LYS A 94 16.12 -16.09 21.65
CA LYS A 94 17.59 -16.17 21.72
C LYS A 94 18.17 -15.18 22.72
N ALA A 95 17.70 -13.93 22.71
CA ALA A 95 18.14 -12.91 23.66
C ALA A 95 17.82 -13.29 25.11
N MET A 96 16.66 -13.92 25.36
CA MET A 96 16.29 -14.45 26.68
C MET A 96 17.15 -15.63 27.13
N GLN A 97 17.59 -16.49 26.21
CA GLN A 97 18.48 -17.61 26.53
C GLN A 97 19.90 -17.16 26.88
N ILE A 98 20.44 -16.16 26.16
CA ILE A 98 21.79 -15.61 26.44
C ILE A 98 21.85 -14.98 27.83
N LYS A 99 20.80 -14.27 28.26
CA LYS A 99 20.73 -13.70 29.62
C LYS A 99 20.62 -14.74 30.74
N ARG A 100 20.22 -15.98 30.43
CA ARG A 100 20.08 -17.06 31.42
C ARG A 100 21.35 -17.87 31.61
N THR A 101 22.28 -17.85 30.66
CA THR A 101 23.55 -18.60 30.72
C THR A 101 24.73 -17.75 31.21
N SER A 102 24.53 -16.45 31.44
CA SER A 102 25.54 -15.51 31.94
C SER A 102 25.51 -15.28 33.47
N THR A 103 24.91 -16.20 34.22
CA THR A 103 24.96 -16.29 35.69
C THR A 103 25.41 -17.69 36.07
#